data_AF-K1S4U7-F1
#
_entry.id   AF-K1S4U7-F1
#
_cell.length_a   1.000
_cell.length_b   1.000
_cell.length_c   1.000
_cell.angle_alpha   90.00
_cell.angle_beta   90.00
_cell.angle_gamma   90.00
#
_symmetry.space_group_name_H-M   'P 1'
#
loop_
_entity.id
_entity.type
_entity.pdbx_description
1 polymer ?
#
loop_
_entity_poly.entity_id
_entity_poly.type
_entity_poly.pdbx_seq_one_letter_code
_entity_poly.pdbx_strand_id
1 'polypeptide(L)'
;GAFKLDFIRVNHSIPDAIAIAINTPIGTIIHTGDFKIDHTPVDGQVTEFNKFAEYGDRGVLALLADSTNAERPGFTPSERMVGKTFDDEFRYAKNRIIVATFSSNVHRIQQVIDAALKYDRKVAVIGRSMVNVVNIAKELGYLKAPEGEIIDIDETHNYTPDKIVIITTGSQGEPTECLDPHGHE
;
A
#
# COMPACT_ATOMS: atom_id res chain seq x y z
N GLY A 1 6.92 -19.89 -26.27
CA GLY A 1 7.88 -19.20 -27.16
C GLY A 1 9.30 -19.54 -26.76
N ALA A 2 10.30 -18.76 -27.21
CA ALA A 2 11.70 -18.96 -26.82
C ALA A 2 12.01 -18.58 -25.36
N PHE A 3 11.08 -17.87 -24.70
CA PHE A 3 11.17 -17.46 -23.29
C PHE A 3 10.36 -18.41 -22.42
N LYS A 4 10.94 -18.85 -21.30
CA LYS A 4 10.22 -19.50 -20.19
C LYS A 4 10.23 -18.57 -18.99
N LEU A 5 9.06 -18.23 -18.49
CA LEU A 5 8.88 -17.26 -17.41
C LEU A 5 8.56 -17.98 -16.11
N ASP A 6 9.28 -17.60 -15.06
CA ASP A 6 8.96 -17.97 -13.69
C ASP A 6 8.69 -16.69 -12.87
N PHE A 7 7.76 -16.77 -11.94
CA PHE A 7 7.32 -15.63 -11.14
C PHE A 7 7.79 -15.77 -9.68
N ILE A 8 8.32 -14.67 -9.16
CA ILE A 8 8.88 -14.59 -7.81
C ILE A 8 8.16 -13.45 -7.10
N ARG A 9 7.54 -13.75 -5.95
CA ARG A 9 6.86 -12.72 -5.17
C ARG A 9 7.85 -11.74 -4.57
N VAL A 10 7.50 -10.46 -4.61
CA VAL A 10 8.26 -9.39 -3.95
C VAL A 10 7.33 -8.54 -3.09
N ASN A 11 7.86 -7.98 -2.01
CA ASN A 11 7.14 -6.95 -1.26
C ASN A 11 7.16 -5.64 -2.03
N HIS A 12 6.02 -4.96 -2.05
CA HIS A 12 5.91 -3.59 -2.54
C HIS A 12 4.81 -2.83 -1.79
N SER A 13 4.48 -1.62 -2.25
CA SER A 13 3.39 -0.81 -1.72
C SER A 13 2.01 -1.25 -2.21
N ILE A 14 1.96 -2.15 -3.20
CA ILE A 14 0.74 -2.76 -3.75
C ILE A 14 0.82 -4.28 -3.52
N PRO A 15 -0.29 -4.96 -3.16
CA PRO A 15 -0.35 -6.42 -3.08
C PRO A 15 0.02 -7.12 -4.40
N ASP A 16 0.43 -8.38 -4.31
CA ASP A 16 0.71 -9.25 -5.46
C ASP A 16 1.77 -8.74 -6.46
N ALA A 17 2.68 -7.90 -5.98
CA ALA A 17 3.86 -7.52 -6.74
C ALA A 17 4.77 -8.74 -7.00
N ILE A 18 5.29 -8.81 -8.24
CA ILE A 18 6.10 -9.93 -8.73
C ILE A 18 7.35 -9.44 -9.45
N ALA A 19 8.46 -10.13 -9.19
CA ALA A 19 9.61 -10.20 -10.07
C ALA A 19 9.43 -11.34 -11.08
N ILE A 20 10.11 -11.22 -12.23
CA ILE A 20 10.04 -12.19 -13.32
C ILE A 20 11.43 -12.71 -13.63
N ALA A 21 11.61 -14.03 -13.55
CA ALA A 21 12.78 -14.71 -14.09
C ALA A 21 12.49 -15.16 -15.53
N ILE A 22 13.24 -14.60 -16.47
CA ILE A 22 13.11 -14.82 -17.90
C ILE A 22 14.23 -15.77 -18.32
N ASN A 23 13.91 -17.05 -18.44
CA ASN A 23 14.87 -18.06 -18.89
C ASN A 23 14.95 -18.06 -20.42
N THR A 24 16.17 -17.92 -20.93
CA THR A 24 16.48 -17.93 -22.37
C THR A 24 17.57 -18.98 -22.66
N PRO A 25 17.78 -19.37 -23.93
CA PRO A 25 18.86 -20.30 -24.30
C PRO A 25 20.28 -19.81 -23.93
N ILE A 26 20.48 -18.50 -23.75
CA ILE A 26 21.79 -17.91 -23.44
C ILE A 26 21.97 -17.56 -21.95
N GLY A 27 20.95 -17.78 -21.12
CA GLY A 27 20.97 -17.50 -19.69
C GLY A 27 19.67 -16.89 -19.17
N THR A 28 19.61 -16.73 -17.85
CA THR A 28 18.43 -16.19 -17.16
C THR A 28 18.59 -14.70 -16.88
N ILE A 29 17.56 -13.92 -17.23
CA ILE A 29 17.45 -12.51 -16.88
C ILE A 29 16.43 -12.39 -15.75
N ILE A 30 16.74 -11.68 -14.68
CA ILE A 30 15.76 -11.35 -13.63
C ILE A 30 15.37 -9.89 -13.78
N HIS A 31 14.06 -9.62 -13.82
CA HIS A 31 13.50 -8.28 -13.70
C HIS A 31 12.77 -8.19 -12.36
N THR A 32 13.23 -7.34 -11.45
CA THR A 32 12.65 -7.27 -10.09
C THR A 32 11.25 -6.67 -10.09
N GLY A 33 10.97 -5.80 -11.07
CA GLY A 33 9.89 -4.82 -10.93
C GLY A 33 10.24 -3.85 -9.80
N ASP A 34 9.26 -3.10 -9.32
CA ASP A 34 9.42 -2.29 -8.13
C ASP A 34 9.35 -3.18 -6.89
N PHE A 35 10.31 -3.05 -5.99
CA PHE A 35 10.36 -3.91 -4.81
C PHE A 35 10.91 -3.20 -3.59
N LYS A 36 10.55 -3.71 -2.42
CA LYS A 36 11.20 -3.43 -1.14
C LYS A 36 11.44 -4.75 -0.41
N ILE A 37 12.18 -4.68 0.67
CA ILE A 37 12.39 -5.81 1.57
C ILE A 37 11.72 -5.45 2.89
N ASP A 38 10.56 -6.05 3.14
CA ASP A 38 9.88 -5.95 4.44
C ASP A 38 9.88 -7.35 5.07
N HIS A 39 10.59 -7.51 6.19
CA HIS A 39 10.65 -8.78 6.91
C HIS A 39 9.42 -9.06 7.76
N THR A 40 8.58 -8.03 7.99
CA THR A 40 7.37 -8.14 8.80
C THR A 40 6.20 -7.46 8.09
N PRO A 41 5.83 -7.85 6.87
CA PRO A 41 4.76 -7.21 6.13
C PRO A 41 3.42 -7.44 6.86
N VAL A 42 2.46 -6.56 6.59
CA VAL A 42 1.14 -6.55 7.25
C VAL A 42 0.31 -7.78 6.86
N ASP A 43 0.38 -8.16 5.58
CA ASP A 43 -0.27 -9.35 5.01
C ASP A 43 0.45 -10.67 5.32
N GLY A 44 1.64 -10.59 5.93
CA GLY A 44 2.50 -11.74 6.23
C GLY A 44 3.22 -12.35 5.02
N GLN A 45 3.05 -11.80 3.82
CA GLN A 45 3.61 -12.35 2.60
C GLN A 45 4.98 -11.74 2.34
N VAL A 46 6.06 -12.41 2.73
CA VAL A 46 7.44 -11.92 2.51
C VAL A 46 7.91 -12.16 1.06
N THR A 47 8.88 -11.35 0.60
CA THR A 47 9.63 -11.63 -0.62
C THR A 47 10.21 -13.05 -0.61
N GLU A 48 10.06 -13.78 -1.72
CA GLU A 48 10.53 -15.16 -1.88
C GLU A 48 12.06 -15.23 -2.10
N PHE A 49 12.84 -14.87 -1.09
CA PHE A 49 14.31 -14.88 -1.15
C PHE A 49 14.91 -16.24 -1.50
N ASN A 50 14.25 -17.32 -1.12
CA ASN A 50 14.64 -18.68 -1.48
C ASN A 50 14.70 -18.86 -3.01
N LYS A 51 13.71 -18.36 -3.75
CA LYS A 51 13.73 -18.42 -5.22
C LYS A 51 14.85 -17.56 -5.81
N PHE A 52 15.06 -16.35 -5.27
CA PHE A 52 16.19 -15.52 -5.69
C PHE A 52 17.54 -16.21 -5.46
N ALA A 53 17.72 -16.88 -4.32
CA ALA A 53 18.92 -17.65 -4.03
C ALA A 53 19.12 -18.80 -5.02
N GLU A 54 18.06 -19.56 -5.31
CA GLU A 54 18.12 -20.64 -6.32
C GLU A 54 18.55 -20.16 -7.70
N TYR A 55 18.07 -18.99 -8.16
CA TYR A 55 18.55 -18.41 -9.43
C TYR A 55 19.98 -17.86 -9.32
N GLY A 56 20.33 -17.26 -8.18
CA GLY A 56 21.68 -16.80 -7.90
C GLY A 56 22.70 -17.94 -8.00
N ASP A 57 22.40 -19.09 -7.40
CA ASP A 57 23.23 -20.30 -7.43
C ASP A 57 23.40 -20.88 -8.84
N ARG A 58 22.37 -20.77 -9.68
CA ARG A 58 22.41 -21.21 -11.10
C ARG A 58 23.20 -20.25 -11.99
N GLY A 59 23.42 -19.02 -11.54
CA GLY A 59 23.99 -17.93 -12.32
C GLY A 59 22.93 -17.19 -13.14
N VAL A 60 22.89 -15.87 -12.97
CA VAL A 60 22.04 -14.96 -13.75
C VAL A 60 22.88 -14.21 -14.78
N LEU A 61 22.36 -14.11 -16.00
CA LEU A 61 23.00 -13.35 -17.08
C LEU A 61 22.90 -11.84 -16.83
N ALA A 62 21.73 -11.39 -16.39
CA ALA A 62 21.48 -9.99 -16.08
C ALA A 62 20.42 -9.85 -14.97
N LEU A 63 20.57 -8.83 -14.14
CA LEU A 63 19.59 -8.39 -13.15
C LEU A 63 19.18 -6.96 -13.47
N LEU A 64 17.89 -6.76 -13.75
CA LEU A 64 17.27 -5.45 -13.91
C LEU A 64 16.58 -5.13 -12.59
N ALA A 65 17.20 -4.28 -11.78
CA ALA A 65 16.77 -3.95 -10.43
C ALA A 65 16.23 -2.52 -10.32
N ASP A 66 15.18 -2.35 -9.51
CA ASP A 66 14.67 -1.04 -9.10
C ASP A 66 15.77 -0.20 -8.45
N SER A 67 15.87 1.06 -8.86
CA SER A 67 16.85 2.04 -8.39
C SER A 67 16.22 3.26 -7.71
N THR A 68 14.90 3.32 -7.54
CA THR A 68 14.18 4.51 -7.01
C THR A 68 14.71 4.98 -5.66
N ASN A 69 15.17 4.07 -4.80
CA ASN A 69 15.71 4.41 -3.47
C ASN A 69 17.22 4.11 -3.33
N ALA A 70 17.96 3.89 -4.42
CA ALA A 70 19.36 3.44 -4.38
C ALA A 70 20.31 4.44 -3.69
N GLU A 71 20.00 5.74 -3.71
CA GLU A 71 20.82 6.78 -3.07
C GLU A 71 20.52 6.95 -1.57
N ARG A 72 19.45 6.33 -1.04
CA ARG A 72 19.08 6.46 0.37
C ARG A 72 19.81 5.41 1.21
N PRO A 73 20.64 5.81 2.18
CA PRO A 73 21.36 4.85 3.02
C PRO A 73 20.40 4.14 3.99
N GLY A 74 20.78 2.92 4.37
CA GLY A 74 20.04 2.12 5.35
C GLY A 74 18.96 1.25 4.73
N PHE A 75 17.86 1.07 5.45
CA PHE A 75 16.79 0.14 5.09
C PHE A 75 15.43 0.83 5.19
N THR A 76 14.50 0.42 4.32
CA THR A 76 13.11 0.82 4.42
C THR A 76 12.50 0.22 5.69
N PRO A 77 11.95 1.03 6.62
CA PRO A 77 11.26 0.51 7.80
C PRO A 77 10.08 -0.37 7.40
N SER A 78 9.77 -1.35 8.26
CA SER A 78 8.59 -2.20 8.04
C SER A 78 7.32 -1.38 8.04
N GLU A 79 6.39 -1.75 7.17
CA GLU A 79 5.06 -1.18 7.09
C GLU A 79 4.33 -1.27 8.44
N ARG A 80 4.62 -2.28 9.29
CA ARG A 80 4.04 -2.39 10.63
C ARG A 80 4.35 -1.23 11.56
N MET A 81 5.48 -0.56 11.39
CA MET A 81 5.82 0.61 12.22
C MET A 81 4.82 1.75 12.04
N VAL A 82 4.25 1.87 10.84
CA VAL A 82 3.23 2.88 10.53
C VAL A 82 1.95 2.60 11.31
N GLY A 83 1.58 1.33 11.46
CA GLY A 83 0.44 0.94 12.30
C GLY A 83 0.57 1.43 13.73
N LYS A 84 1.79 1.44 14.29
CA LYS A 84 2.05 2.02 15.62
C LYS A 84 1.86 3.54 15.62
N THR A 85 2.36 4.24 14.61
CA THR A 85 2.14 5.69 14.47
C THR A 85 0.66 6.01 14.37
N PHE A 86 -0.12 5.28 13.55
CA PHE A 86 -1.57 5.47 13.51
C PHE A 86 -2.22 5.18 14.86
N ASP A 87 -1.79 4.14 15.57
CA ASP A 87 -2.32 3.83 16.89
C ASP A 87 -2.17 4.99 17.87
N ASP A 88 -0.97 5.58 17.91
CA ASP A 88 -0.68 6.74 18.76
C ASP A 88 -1.49 7.97 18.33
N GLU A 89 -1.50 8.32 17.04
CA GLU A 89 -2.24 9.49 16.54
C GLU A 89 -3.76 9.37 16.76
N PHE A 90 -4.34 8.19 16.52
CA PHE A 90 -5.77 7.96 16.71
C PHE A 90 -6.18 8.00 18.18
N ARG A 91 -5.30 7.53 19.07
CA ARG A 91 -5.51 7.53 20.53
C ARG A 91 -5.65 8.95 21.09
N TYR A 92 -4.85 9.88 20.60
CA TYR A 92 -4.79 11.25 21.12
C TYR A 92 -5.69 12.23 20.37
N ALA A 93 -6.13 11.90 19.16
CA ALA A 93 -7.02 12.73 18.36
C ALA A 93 -8.36 12.96 19.07
N LYS A 94 -8.70 14.23 19.33
CA LYS A 94 -9.98 14.64 19.95
C LYS A 94 -11.06 15.01 18.95
N ASN A 95 -10.71 15.09 17.66
CA ASN A 95 -11.59 15.54 16.58
C ASN A 95 -11.41 14.62 15.38
N ARG A 96 -11.93 15.05 14.22
CA ARG A 96 -11.81 14.36 12.95
C ARG A 96 -10.35 14.13 12.56
N ILE A 97 -10.06 12.95 12.02
CA ILE A 97 -8.76 12.62 11.45
C ILE A 97 -8.90 12.63 9.93
N ILE A 98 -7.94 13.23 9.23
CA ILE A 98 -7.86 13.20 7.77
C ILE A 98 -6.51 12.59 7.40
N VAL A 99 -6.54 11.50 6.64
CA VAL A 99 -5.36 10.76 6.19
C VAL A 99 -5.23 10.90 4.68
N ALA A 100 -4.17 11.59 4.26
CA ALA A 100 -3.77 11.69 2.86
C ALA A 100 -2.85 10.52 2.50
N THR A 101 -3.20 9.73 1.50
CA THR A 101 -2.33 8.65 0.99
C THR A 101 -2.57 8.40 -0.49
N PHE A 102 -1.62 7.76 -1.16
CA PHE A 102 -1.84 7.24 -2.51
C PHE A 102 -2.90 6.14 -2.48
N SER A 103 -3.81 6.16 -3.46
CA SER A 103 -4.85 5.13 -3.58
C SER A 103 -4.29 3.75 -3.84
N SER A 104 -3.13 3.65 -4.50
CA SER A 104 -2.46 2.38 -4.74
C SER A 104 -1.94 1.71 -3.46
N ASN A 105 -1.72 2.44 -2.36
CA ASN A 105 -1.17 1.86 -1.14
C ASN A 105 -2.25 1.19 -0.28
N VAL A 106 -2.74 0.03 -0.74
CA VAL A 106 -3.81 -0.74 -0.07
C VAL A 106 -3.43 -1.12 1.35
N HIS A 107 -2.16 -1.45 1.62
CA HIS A 107 -1.69 -1.75 2.97
C HIS A 107 -1.82 -0.57 3.92
N ARG A 108 -1.52 0.65 3.44
CA ARG A 108 -1.72 1.87 4.23
C ARG A 108 -3.18 2.10 4.54
N ILE A 109 -4.05 1.93 3.54
CA ILE A 109 -5.50 2.10 3.71
C ILE A 109 -6.04 1.09 4.73
N GLN A 110 -5.61 -0.19 4.65
CA GLN A 110 -5.99 -1.22 5.62
C GLN A 110 -5.61 -0.81 7.05
N GLN A 111 -4.38 -0.33 7.26
CA GLN A 111 -3.94 0.10 8.59
C GLN A 111 -4.76 1.28 9.14
N VAL A 112 -5.15 2.22 8.29
CA VAL A 112 -6.02 3.35 8.68
C VAL A 112 -7.39 2.83 9.10
N ILE A 113 -7.95 1.88 8.34
CA ILE A 113 -9.23 1.24 8.67
C ILE A 113 -9.11 0.48 9.99
N ASP A 114 -8.09 -0.34 10.18
CA ASP A 114 -7.88 -1.10 11.42
C ASP A 114 -7.77 -0.17 12.64
N ALA A 115 -7.04 0.95 12.51
CA ALA A 115 -6.95 1.96 13.55
C ALA A 115 -8.30 2.65 13.81
N ALA A 116 -9.06 2.98 12.77
CA ALA A 116 -10.39 3.58 12.90
C ALA A 116 -11.34 2.66 13.68
N LEU A 117 -11.38 1.37 13.32
CA LEU A 117 -12.18 0.36 14.00
C LEU A 117 -11.78 0.21 15.47
N LYS A 118 -10.47 0.17 15.76
CA LYS A 118 -9.95 0.06 17.13
C LYS A 118 -10.39 1.20 18.04
N TYR A 119 -10.51 2.42 17.50
CA TYR A 119 -10.91 3.61 18.24
C TYR A 119 -12.37 4.01 18.03
N ASP A 120 -13.21 3.09 17.53
CA ASP A 120 -14.64 3.28 17.33
C ASP A 120 -14.95 4.53 16.48
N ARG A 121 -14.29 4.62 15.33
CA ARG A 121 -14.46 5.67 14.33
C ARG A 121 -14.91 5.06 13.00
N LYS A 122 -15.83 5.74 12.33
CA LYS A 122 -16.26 5.45 10.96
C LYS A 122 -15.28 6.03 9.94
N VAL A 123 -15.13 5.33 8.82
CA VAL A 123 -14.21 5.70 7.74
C VAL A 123 -15.01 6.22 6.55
N ALA A 124 -14.71 7.43 6.09
CA ALA A 124 -15.19 7.95 4.81
C ALA A 124 -14.03 8.02 3.82
N VAL A 125 -14.27 7.62 2.58
CA VAL A 125 -13.25 7.61 1.51
C VAL A 125 -13.60 8.66 0.48
N ILE A 126 -12.66 9.58 0.22
CA ILE A 126 -12.84 10.68 -0.73
C ILE A 126 -11.89 10.52 -1.92
N GLY A 127 -12.41 10.83 -3.12
CA GLY A 127 -11.69 10.83 -4.38
C GLY A 127 -12.02 9.59 -5.22
N ARG A 128 -12.35 9.82 -6.50
CA ARG A 128 -12.80 8.76 -7.42
C ARG A 128 -11.81 7.59 -7.52
N SER A 129 -10.51 7.89 -7.60
CA SER A 129 -9.45 6.87 -7.65
C SER A 129 -9.41 6.04 -6.36
N MET A 130 -9.47 6.69 -5.20
CA MET A 130 -9.44 6.02 -3.90
C MET A 130 -10.67 5.12 -3.70
N VAL A 131 -11.88 5.63 -3.99
CA VAL A 131 -13.12 4.85 -3.90
C VAL A 131 -13.05 3.61 -4.79
N ASN A 132 -12.58 3.76 -6.03
CA ASN A 132 -12.44 2.63 -6.95
C ASN A 132 -11.47 1.57 -6.42
N VAL A 133 -10.28 1.97 -5.98
CA VAL A 133 -9.28 1.02 -5.45
C VAL A 133 -9.77 0.32 -4.19
N VAL A 134 -10.42 1.05 -3.26
CA VAL A 134 -11.00 0.46 -2.03
C VAL A 134 -12.05 -0.59 -2.38
N ASN A 135 -12.95 -0.30 -3.32
CA ASN A 135 -14.00 -1.25 -3.72
C ASN A 135 -13.42 -2.52 -4.35
N ILE A 136 -12.49 -2.37 -5.30
CA ILE A 136 -11.82 -3.51 -5.94
C ILE A 136 -11.03 -4.32 -4.91
N ALA A 137 -10.28 -3.66 -4.02
CA ALA A 137 -9.50 -4.33 -2.99
C ALA A 137 -10.39 -5.10 -1.99
N LYS A 138 -11.58 -4.58 -1.65
CA LYS A 138 -12.58 -5.29 -0.84
C LYS A 138 -13.13 -6.52 -1.56
N GLU A 139 -13.50 -6.37 -2.83
CA GLU A 139 -14.05 -7.45 -3.65
C GLU A 139 -13.04 -8.61 -3.81
N LEU A 140 -11.76 -8.28 -4.02
CA LEU A 140 -10.68 -9.25 -4.16
C LEU A 140 -10.14 -9.77 -2.82
N GLY A 141 -10.62 -9.25 -1.69
CA GLY A 141 -10.22 -9.68 -0.34
C GLY A 141 -8.86 -9.16 0.15
N TYR A 142 -8.24 -8.22 -0.57
CA TYR A 142 -7.02 -7.52 -0.12
C TYR A 142 -7.29 -6.50 0.99
N LEU A 143 -8.51 -5.96 1.04
CA LEU A 143 -8.96 -5.02 2.06
C LEU A 143 -10.12 -5.63 2.84
N LYS A 144 -10.03 -5.57 4.18
CA LYS A 144 -11.02 -6.08 5.11
C LYS A 144 -11.59 -4.93 5.93
N ALA A 145 -12.89 -4.76 5.85
CA ALA A 145 -13.64 -3.83 6.68
C ALA A 145 -15.01 -4.46 6.97
N PRO A 146 -15.48 -4.46 8.24
CA PRO A 146 -16.84 -4.87 8.55
C PRO A 146 -17.87 -4.01 7.81
N GLU A 147 -19.05 -4.58 7.58
CA GLU A 147 -20.15 -3.86 6.92
C GLU A 147 -20.59 -2.65 7.77
N GLY A 148 -20.82 -1.51 7.10
CA GLY A 148 -21.21 -0.26 7.78
C GLY A 148 -20.06 0.49 8.48
N GLU A 149 -18.81 0.06 8.32
CA GLU A 149 -17.65 0.79 8.86
C GLU A 149 -17.05 1.78 7.88
N ILE A 150 -17.16 1.49 6.58
CA ILE A 150 -16.89 2.45 5.52
C ILE A 150 -18.23 3.05 5.10
N ILE A 151 -18.39 4.36 5.34
CA ILE A 151 -19.61 5.12 5.12
C ILE A 151 -19.43 6.10 3.96
N ASP A 152 -20.55 6.60 3.42
CA ASP A 152 -20.49 7.70 2.44
C ASP A 152 -19.97 8.98 3.12
N ILE A 153 -19.31 9.85 2.36
CA ILE A 153 -18.85 11.14 2.86
C ILE A 153 -20.03 11.98 3.35
N ASP A 154 -21.18 11.88 2.67
CA ASP A 154 -22.37 12.59 3.10
C ASP A 154 -22.78 12.09 4.48
N GLU A 155 -22.80 10.79 4.75
CA GLU A 155 -23.20 10.23 6.06
C GLU A 155 -22.37 10.72 7.25
N THR A 156 -21.18 11.29 7.03
CA THR A 156 -20.35 11.86 8.09
C THR A 156 -21.04 12.98 8.89
N HIS A 157 -22.06 13.65 8.34
CA HIS A 157 -22.83 14.66 9.08
C HIS A 157 -23.66 14.09 10.23
N ASN A 158 -23.93 12.78 10.22
CA ASN A 158 -24.71 12.09 11.25
C ASN A 158 -23.88 11.72 12.49
N TYR A 159 -22.56 11.97 12.47
CA TYR A 159 -21.63 11.59 13.52
C TYR A 159 -20.90 12.80 14.09
N THR A 160 -20.46 12.69 15.33
CA THR A 160 -19.59 13.71 15.92
C THR A 160 -18.20 13.69 15.25
N PRO A 161 -17.49 14.83 15.16
CA PRO A 161 -16.21 14.89 14.44
C PRO A 161 -15.17 13.88 14.94
N ASP A 162 -15.12 13.60 16.24
CA ASP A 162 -14.24 12.60 16.87
C ASP A 162 -14.58 11.15 16.52
N LYS A 163 -15.68 10.90 15.82
CA LYS A 163 -16.07 9.59 15.31
C LYS A 163 -15.75 9.38 13.84
N ILE A 164 -15.11 10.36 13.19
CA ILE A 164 -14.87 10.32 11.74
C ILE A 164 -13.37 10.28 11.42
N VAL A 165 -13.03 9.40 10.48
CA VAL A 165 -11.75 9.33 9.78
C VAL A 165 -12.02 9.49 8.29
N ILE A 166 -11.33 10.42 7.64
CA ILE A 166 -11.40 10.62 6.19
C ILE A 166 -10.12 10.11 5.56
N ILE A 167 -10.22 9.21 4.59
CA ILE A 167 -9.11 8.80 3.73
C ILE A 167 -9.26 9.50 2.40
N THR A 168 -8.22 10.18 1.94
CA THR A 168 -8.26 10.94 0.69
C THR A 168 -6.94 10.87 -0.07
N THR A 169 -6.96 11.22 -1.36
CA THR A 169 -5.76 11.47 -2.16
C THR A 169 -5.23 12.89 -1.93
N GLY A 170 -4.16 13.30 -2.60
CA GLY A 170 -3.57 14.63 -2.43
C GLY A 170 -2.31 14.69 -1.55
N SER A 171 -1.71 13.53 -1.23
CA SER A 171 -0.46 13.50 -0.42
C SER A 171 0.74 14.21 -1.08
N GLN A 172 0.65 14.53 -2.38
CA GLN A 172 1.68 15.24 -3.15
C GLN A 172 1.26 16.67 -3.58
N GLY A 173 0.11 17.19 -3.12
CA GLY A 173 -0.35 18.54 -3.48
C GLY A 173 -0.71 18.71 -4.96
N GLU A 174 -1.28 17.68 -5.59
CA GLU A 174 -1.74 17.81 -6.98
C GLU A 174 -2.91 18.83 -7.08
N PRO A 175 -2.87 19.80 -8.01
CA PRO A 175 -3.82 20.92 -8.11
C PRO A 175 -5.29 20.52 -8.34
N THR A 176 -5.56 19.25 -8.60
CA THR A 176 -6.91 18.71 -8.89
C THR A 176 -7.39 17.71 -7.84
N GLU A 177 -6.63 17.49 -6.76
CA GLU A 177 -6.96 16.53 -5.71
C GLU A 177 -7.52 17.21 -4.44
N CYS A 178 -8.26 16.43 -3.65
CA CYS A 178 -9.14 16.88 -2.56
C CYS A 178 -8.48 17.73 -1.44
N LEU A 179 -7.14 17.80 -1.38
CA LEU A 179 -6.39 18.50 -0.34
C LEU A 179 -5.69 19.76 -0.86
N ASP A 180 -6.11 20.34 -1.99
CA ASP A 180 -5.62 21.66 -2.41
C ASP A 180 -6.24 22.78 -1.55
N PRO A 181 -5.44 23.55 -0.76
CA PRO A 181 -5.93 24.73 -0.04
C PRO A 181 -6.38 25.88 -0.96
N HIS A 182 -6.11 25.82 -2.27
CA HIS A 182 -6.47 26.86 -3.26
C HIS A 182 -7.76 26.57 -4.04
N GLY A 183 -8.52 25.52 -3.72
CA GLY A 183 -9.78 25.15 -4.39
C GLY A 183 -11.02 26.00 -4.03
N HIS A 184 -10.85 27.12 -3.34
CA HIS A 184 -11.91 28.07 -3.01
C HIS A 184 -11.54 29.48 -3.46
N GLU A 185 -11.72 29.75 -4.76
CA GLU A 185 -12.17 31.05 -5.28
C GLU A 185 -13.38 30.85 -6.18
#